data_AF-A0A941WJW1-F1
#
_entry.id   AF-A0A941WJW1-F1
#
_cell.length_a   1.000
_cell.length_b   1.000
_cell.length_c   1.000
_cell.angle_alpha   90.00
_cell.angle_beta   90.00
_cell.angle_gamma   90.00
#
_symmetry.space_group_name_H-M   'P 1'
#
loop_
_entity.id
_entity.type
_entity.pdbx_description
1 polymer ?
#
loop_
_entity_poly.entity_id
_entity_poly.type
_entity_poly.pdbx_seq_one_letter_code
_entity_poly.pdbx_strand_id
1 'polypeptide(L)'
;MIIRDAQFITSVAHENNFLKSDRPIVAVAGKSNVGKSSFINMLANRKKLAKTSNTPGRTRLVNYFDFGPFILADLPGYGFARVSKEEQRRWGRLMERFFERTEIAHVFSLLDIRHDPTAEDLQMIAY
;
A
#
# COMPACT_ATOMS: atom_id res chain seq x y z
N MET A 1 7.16 -20.56 -2.10
CA MET A 1 7.68 -19.91 -0.86
C MET A 1 6.60 -19.99 0.21
N ILE A 2 6.95 -20.33 1.45
CA ILE A 2 6.01 -20.37 2.58
C ILE A 2 6.36 -19.20 3.52
N ILE A 3 5.43 -18.27 3.72
CA ILE A 3 5.59 -17.16 4.67
C ILE A 3 5.22 -17.69 6.05
N ARG A 4 6.19 -17.67 6.98
CA ARG A 4 6.03 -18.30 8.31
C ARG A 4 5.71 -17.30 9.42
N ASP A 5 6.31 -16.11 9.37
CA ASP A 5 6.10 -15.10 10.41
C ASP A 5 6.18 -13.69 9.83
N ALA A 6 5.09 -13.26 9.20
CA ALA A 6 5.00 -11.88 8.73
C ALA A 6 4.65 -10.93 9.89
N GLN A 7 5.43 -9.87 10.08
CA GLN A 7 5.31 -8.95 11.21
C GLN A 7 5.12 -7.50 10.77
N PHE A 8 4.38 -6.71 11.55
CA PHE A 8 4.29 -5.26 11.32
C PHE A 8 5.57 -4.59 11.80
N ILE A 9 6.15 -3.71 10.97
CA ILE A 9 7.35 -2.95 11.30
C ILE A 9 6.96 -1.54 11.75
N THR A 10 6.37 -0.75 10.85
CA THR A 10 6.09 0.67 11.11
C THR A 10 5.05 1.22 10.12
N SER A 11 4.50 2.39 10.46
CA SER A 11 3.63 3.19 9.60
C SER A 11 4.22 4.59 9.44
N VAL A 12 4.32 5.08 8.20
CA VAL A 12 5.01 6.34 7.91
C VAL A 12 4.13 7.30 7.11
N ALA A 13 4.15 8.57 7.50
CA ALA A 13 3.31 9.63 6.90
C ALA A 13 4.07 10.53 5.90
N HIS A 14 5.40 10.49 5.93
CA HIS A 14 6.27 11.42 5.21
C HIS A 14 7.43 10.66 4.58
N GLU A 15 7.86 11.11 3.39
CA GLU A 15 8.91 10.47 2.59
C GLU A 15 10.25 10.36 3.34
N ASN A 16 10.57 11.34 4.20
CA ASN A 16 11.79 11.33 5.01
C ASN A 16 11.86 10.15 5.99
N ASN A 17 10.72 9.54 6.30
CA ASN A 17 10.60 8.43 7.22
C ASN A 17 10.40 7.08 6.51
N PHE A 18 10.52 7.02 5.18
CA PHE A 18 10.44 5.75 4.47
C PHE A 18 11.45 4.74 5.01
N LEU A 19 10.98 3.50 5.18
CA LEU A 19 11.81 2.42 5.70
C LEU A 19 12.90 2.09 4.69
N LYS A 20 14.15 2.40 5.02
CA LYS A 20 15.32 1.97 4.26
C LYS A 20 15.56 0.49 4.53
N SER A 21 15.69 -0.31 3.49
CA SER A 21 15.98 -1.73 3.61
C SER A 21 16.88 -2.18 2.48
N ASP A 22 17.85 -3.05 2.80
CA ASP A 22 18.66 -3.74 1.80
C ASP A 22 17.90 -4.92 1.14
N ARG A 23 16.69 -5.21 1.65
CA ARG A 23 15.79 -6.23 1.10
C ARG A 23 14.84 -5.59 0.07
N PRO A 24 14.45 -6.33 -0.97
CA PRO A 24 13.49 -5.84 -1.95
C PRO A 24 12.17 -5.44 -1.29
N ILE A 25 11.59 -4.35 -1.76
CA ILE A 25 10.26 -3.89 -1.34
C ILE A 25 9.22 -4.31 -2.39
N VAL A 26 8.18 -4.98 -1.93
CA VAL A 26 7.00 -5.32 -2.73
C VAL A 26 5.84 -4.46 -2.24
N ALA A 27 5.34 -3.57 -3.10
CA ALA A 27 4.25 -2.68 -2.76
C ALA A 27 2.88 -3.26 -3.11
N VAL A 28 1.86 -2.87 -2.36
CA VAL A 28 0.45 -3.18 -2.61
C VAL A 28 -0.30 -1.86 -2.75
N ALA A 29 -0.79 -1.59 -3.96
CA ALA A 29 -1.55 -0.41 -4.33
C ALA A 29 -2.99 -0.79 -4.71
N GLY A 30 -3.88 0.19 -4.72
CA GLY A 30 -5.27 -0.02 -5.12
C GLY A 30 -6.23 0.92 -4.39
N LYS A 31 -7.42 1.07 -4.97
CA LYS A 31 -8.48 1.91 -4.41
C LYS A 31 -8.81 1.58 -2.96
N SER A 32 -9.31 2.56 -2.21
CA SER A 32 -9.82 2.34 -0.86
C SER A 32 -10.91 1.26 -0.89
N ASN A 33 -10.88 0.34 0.07
CA ASN A 33 -11.78 -0.82 0.18
C ASN A 33 -11.73 -1.87 -0.96
N VAL A 34 -10.74 -1.81 -1.86
CA VAL A 34 -10.57 -2.85 -2.91
C VAL A 34 -10.14 -4.23 -2.38
N GLY A 35 -9.73 -4.30 -1.11
CA GLY A 35 -9.32 -5.55 -0.46
C GLY A 35 -7.82 -5.72 -0.17
N LYS A 36 -7.00 -4.66 -0.28
CA LYS A 36 -5.55 -4.69 0.04
C LYS A 36 -5.21 -5.39 1.36
N SER A 37 -5.85 -4.98 2.46
CA SER A 37 -5.56 -5.58 3.77
C SER A 37 -5.95 -7.06 3.82
N SER A 38 -7.02 -7.47 3.13
CA SER A 38 -7.40 -8.88 3.01
C SER A 38 -6.37 -9.68 2.21
N PHE A 39 -5.86 -9.11 1.12
CA PHE A 39 -4.78 -9.70 0.31
C PHE A 39 -3.49 -9.86 1.13
N ILE A 40 -3.09 -8.85 1.89
CA ILE A 40 -1.90 -8.92 2.76
C ILE A 40 -2.07 -9.99 3.84
N ASN A 41 -3.24 -10.05 4.49
CA ASN A 41 -3.55 -11.06 5.50
C ASN A 41 -3.54 -12.49 4.90
N MET A 42 -4.04 -12.65 3.68
CA MET A 42 -3.99 -13.91 2.92
C MET A 42 -2.53 -14.32 2.64
N LEU A 43 -1.71 -13.41 2.10
CA LEU A 43 -0.29 -13.68 1.85
C LEU A 43 0.47 -14.03 3.14
N ALA A 44 0.18 -13.32 4.23
CA ALA A 44 0.79 -13.55 5.53
C ALA A 44 0.31 -14.84 6.23
N ASN A 45 -0.72 -15.50 5.71
CA ASN A 45 -1.45 -16.57 6.39
C ASN A 45 -1.86 -16.18 7.84
N ARG A 46 -2.27 -14.91 8.04
CA ARG A 46 -2.64 -14.32 9.33
C ARG A 46 -3.89 -13.46 9.18
N LYS A 47 -4.88 -13.62 10.05
CA LYS A 47 -6.16 -12.90 9.94
C LYS A 47 -6.15 -11.43 10.36
N LYS A 48 -5.13 -10.96 11.11
CA LYS A 48 -5.14 -9.64 11.78
C LYS A 48 -3.81 -8.90 11.70
N LEU A 49 -2.97 -9.20 10.70
CA LEU A 49 -1.69 -8.50 10.52
C LEU A 49 -1.93 -7.09 9.97
N ALA A 50 -2.59 -7.00 8.82
CA ALA A 50 -3.07 -5.74 8.27
C ALA A 50 -4.44 -5.43 8.85
N LYS A 51 -4.60 -4.22 9.43
CA LYS A 51 -5.86 -3.78 10.01
C LYS A 51 -6.86 -3.45 8.90
N THR A 52 -7.90 -4.28 8.77
CA THR A 52 -9.08 -3.99 7.94
C THR A 52 -9.94 -2.95 8.67
N SER A 53 -9.82 -1.67 8.33
CA SER A 53 -10.71 -0.63 8.86
C SER A 53 -11.71 -0.20 7.79
N ASN A 54 -13.00 -0.30 8.10
CA ASN A 54 -14.07 0.20 7.25
C ASN A 54 -14.31 1.72 7.43
N THR A 55 -13.53 2.39 8.30
CA THR A 55 -13.67 3.83 8.57
C THR A 55 -12.78 4.62 7.61
N PRO A 56 -13.35 5.41 6.68
CA PRO A 56 -12.57 6.22 5.76
C PRO A 56 -11.70 7.24 6.52
N GLY A 57 -10.42 7.37 6.16
CA GLY A 57 -9.52 8.40 6.72
C GLY A 57 -8.42 7.92 7.67
N ARG A 58 -8.30 6.62 7.98
CA ARG A 58 -7.19 6.08 8.79
C ARG A 58 -5.94 5.66 8.00
N THR A 59 -6.05 5.42 6.70
CA THR A 59 -4.93 4.93 5.86
C THR A 59 -4.27 6.09 5.11
N ARG A 60 -3.59 6.96 5.85
CA ARG A 60 -2.75 8.05 5.32
C ARG A 60 -1.26 7.70 5.36
N LEU A 61 -0.96 6.48 5.78
CA LEU A 61 0.38 6.01 6.09
C LEU A 61 0.73 4.88 5.13
N VAL A 62 2.00 4.81 4.75
CA VAL A 62 2.56 3.57 4.18
C VAL A 62 2.85 2.65 5.35
N ASN A 63 2.27 1.45 5.34
CA ASN A 63 2.53 0.45 6.37
C ASN A 63 3.56 -0.56 5.85
N TYR A 64 4.60 -0.80 6.62
CA TYR A 64 5.63 -1.77 6.28
C TYR A 64 5.49 -3.03 7.12
N PHE A 65 5.65 -4.17 6.46
CA PHE A 65 5.62 -5.48 7.07
C PHE A 65 6.85 -6.28 6.67
N ASP A 66 7.45 -6.97 7.63
CA ASP A 66 8.49 -7.95 7.38
C ASP A 66 7.84 -9.23 6.87
N PHE A 67 8.23 -9.72 5.70
CA PHE A 67 7.79 -11.01 5.15
C PHE A 67 8.92 -12.05 5.10
N GLY A 68 10.11 -11.72 5.61
CA GLY A 68 11.33 -12.52 5.57
C GLY A 68 12.24 -12.08 4.42
N PRO A 69 12.11 -12.64 3.21
CA PRO A 69 13.00 -12.31 2.10
C PRO A 69 12.71 -10.95 1.45
N PHE A 70 11.58 -10.32 1.77
CA PHE A 70 11.20 -9.01 1.26
C PHE A 70 10.43 -8.23 2.33
N ILE A 71 10.35 -6.91 2.12
CA ILE A 71 9.47 -6.02 2.88
C ILE A 71 8.20 -5.80 2.05
N LEU A 72 7.03 -6.00 2.65
CA LEU A 72 5.77 -5.61 2.04
C LEU A 72 5.41 -4.18 2.45
N ALA A 73 5.15 -3.31 1.47
CA ALA A 73 4.66 -1.96 1.68
C ALA A 73 3.18 -1.86 1.27
N ASP A 74 2.29 -1.67 2.24
CA ASP A 74 0.88 -1.37 1.99
C ASP A 74 0.72 0.13 1.74
N LEU A 75 0.44 0.48 0.48
CA LEU A 75 0.27 1.87 0.11
C LEU A 75 -1.12 2.36 0.53
N PRO A 76 -1.23 3.61 1.00
CA PRO A 76 -2.52 4.22 1.29
C PRO A 76 -3.45 4.13 0.07
N GLY A 77 -4.71 3.71 0.27
CA GLY A 77 -5.63 3.56 -0.86
C GLY A 77 -6.06 4.89 -1.47
N TYR A 78 -6.21 4.94 -2.79
CA TYR A 78 -6.74 6.12 -3.49
C TYR A 78 -8.26 6.10 -3.66
N GLY A 79 -8.80 7.15 -4.26
CA GLY A 79 -10.23 7.25 -4.59
C GLY A 79 -11.14 7.51 -3.39
N PHE A 80 -10.63 8.10 -2.30
CA PHE A 80 -11.47 8.54 -1.18
C PHE A 80 -12.39 9.68 -1.63
N ALA A 81 -13.71 9.48 -1.51
CA ALA A 81 -14.73 10.43 -1.95
C ALA A 81 -14.77 11.76 -1.16
N ARG A 82 -14.04 11.89 -0.05
CA ARG A 82 -14.08 13.05 0.86
C ARG A 82 -12.71 13.40 1.46
N VAL A 83 -11.70 13.62 0.62
CA VAL A 83 -10.41 14.18 1.04
C VAL A 83 -10.24 15.60 0.49
N SER A 84 -9.58 16.48 1.23
CA SER A 84 -9.31 17.83 0.77
C SER A 84 -8.34 17.81 -0.43
N LYS A 85 -8.36 18.85 -1.27
CA LYS A 85 -7.38 19.00 -2.36
C LYS A 85 -5.94 18.97 -1.86
N GLU A 86 -5.70 19.54 -0.68
CA GLU A 86 -4.38 19.52 -0.04
C GLU A 86 -3.95 18.10 0.32
N GLU A 87 -4.87 17.29 0.86
CA GLU A 87 -4.61 15.90 1.21
C GLU A 87 -4.36 15.04 -0.04
N GLN A 88 -5.11 15.25 -1.12
CA GLN A 88 -4.84 14.61 -2.41
C GLN A 88 -3.44 14.96 -2.94
N ARG A 89 -3.04 16.24 -2.88
CA ARG A 89 -1.70 16.66 -3.30
C ARG A 89 -0.60 16.06 -2.44
N ARG A 90 -0.79 16.02 -1.12
CA ARG A 90 0.16 15.37 -0.19
C ARG A 90 0.33 13.90 -0.53
N TRP A 91 -0.78 13.21 -0.78
CA TRP A 91 -0.78 11.81 -1.14
C TRP A 91 -0.09 11.57 -2.50
N GLY A 92 -0.37 12.41 -3.49
CA GLY A 92 0.31 12.38 -4.79
C GLY A 92 1.83 12.51 -4.67
N ARG A 93 2.31 13.50 -3.90
CA ARG A 93 3.75 13.66 -3.62
C ARG A 93 4.34 12.45 -2.91
N LEU A 94 3.63 11.88 -1.95
CA LEU A 94 4.10 10.71 -1.21
C LEU A 94 4.22 9.49 -2.13
N MET A 95 3.27 9.29 -3.07
CA MET A 95 3.35 8.22 -4.07
C MET A 95 4.48 8.45 -5.06
N GLU A 96 4.64 9.66 -5.59
CA GLU A 96 5.75 10.04 -6.48
C GLU A 96 7.10 9.72 -5.83
N ARG A 97 7.33 10.22 -4.61
CA ARG A 97 8.55 9.94 -3.83
C ARG A 97 8.72 8.47 -3.49
N PHE A 98 7.63 7.74 -3.32
CA PHE A 98 7.71 6.31 -3.07
C PHE A 98 8.22 5.60 -4.32
N PHE A 99 7.66 5.84 -5.50
CA PHE A 99 8.05 5.16 -6.74
C PHE A 99 9.42 5.57 -7.29
N GLU A 100 9.99 6.70 -6.87
CA GLU A 100 11.38 7.08 -7.16
C GLU A 100 12.43 6.17 -6.48
N ARG A 101 12.02 5.32 -5.53
CA ARG A 101 12.92 4.47 -4.74
C ARG A 101 13.44 3.28 -5.53
N THR A 102 14.74 3.04 -5.44
CA THR A 102 15.41 1.96 -6.19
C THR A 102 15.21 0.58 -5.58
N GLU A 103 14.83 0.49 -4.30
CA GLU A 103 14.58 -0.78 -3.60
C GLU A 103 13.21 -1.39 -3.90
N ILE A 104 12.34 -0.72 -4.66
CA ILE A 104 11.04 -1.26 -5.07
C ILE A 104 11.24 -2.28 -6.18
N ALA A 105 10.99 -3.55 -5.86
CA ALA A 105 11.15 -4.65 -6.80
C ALA A 105 9.86 -5.00 -7.54
N HIS A 106 8.69 -4.76 -6.94
CA HIS A 106 7.40 -5.06 -7.56
C HIS A 106 6.24 -4.28 -6.93
N VAL A 107 5.17 -4.10 -7.70
CA VAL A 107 3.92 -3.45 -7.24
C VAL A 107 2.73 -4.33 -7.64
N PHE A 108 1.96 -4.78 -6.65
CA PHE A 108 0.63 -5.33 -6.89
C PHE A 108 -0.39 -4.20 -6.94
N SER A 109 -0.94 -3.91 -8.12
CA SER A 109 -2.09 -2.99 -8.26
C SER A 109 -3.39 -3.80 -8.21
N LEU A 110 -4.16 -3.66 -7.14
CA LEU A 110 -5.41 -4.40 -6.94
C LEU A 110 -6.59 -3.62 -7.53
N LEU A 111 -7.34 -4.29 -8.39
CA LEU A 111 -8.58 -3.81 -8.99
C LEU A 111 -9.72 -4.75 -8.62
N ASP A 112 -10.93 -4.21 -8.51
CA ASP A 112 -12.13 -4.98 -8.26
C ASP A 112 -12.75 -5.41 -9.59
N ILE A 113 -12.84 -6.72 -9.81
CA ILE A 113 -13.35 -7.32 -11.06
C ILE A 113 -14.85 -7.03 -11.32
N ARG A 114 -15.59 -6.53 -10.32
CA ARG A 114 -17.04 -6.30 -10.42
C ARG A 114 -17.39 -5.04 -11.22
N HIS A 115 -16.42 -4.22 -11.58
CA HIS A 115 -16.60 -3.00 -12.36
C HIS A 115 -15.39 -2.75 -13.25
N ASP A 116 -15.56 -1.90 -14.27
CA ASP A 116 -14.43 -1.47 -15.09
C ASP A 116 -13.40 -0.68 -14.25
N PRO A 117 -12.11 -0.70 -14.64
CA PRO A 117 -11.07 0.12 -14.00
C PRO A 117 -11.46 1.61 -14.01
N THR A 118 -11.28 2.30 -12.88
CA THR A 118 -11.52 3.75 -12.82
C THR A 118 -10.34 4.54 -13.39
N ALA A 119 -10.53 5.83 -13.63
CA ALA A 119 -9.45 6.70 -14.10
C ALA A 119 -8.25 6.70 -13.14
N GLU A 120 -8.49 6.63 -11.83
CA GLU A 120 -7.44 6.52 -10.83
C GLU A 120 -6.73 5.15 -10.87
N ASP A 121 -7.44 4.05 -11.16
CA ASP A 121 -6.83 2.74 -11.34
C ASP A 121 -5.87 2.75 -12.56
N LEU A 122 -6.33 3.33 -13.68
CA LEU A 122 -5.51 3.48 -14.89
C LEU A 122 -4.30 4.39 -14.67
N GLN A 123 -4.48 5.48 -13.93
CA GLN A 123 -3.37 6.37 -13.56
C GLN A 123 -2.32 5.67 -12.70
N MET A 124 -2.75 4.82 -11.75
CA MET A 124 -1.84 4.03 -10.92
C MET A 124 -1.03 3.03 -11.76
N ILE A 125 -1.63 2.43 -12.79
CA ILE A 125 -0.96 1.46 -13.67
C ILE A 125 0.05 2.15 -14.61
N ALA A 126 -0.20 3.41 -14.98
CA ALA A 126 0.65 4.16 -15.89
C ALA A 126 1.86 4.85 -15.24
N TYR A 127 2.05 4.68 -13.93
CA TYR A 127 3.19 5.19 -13.17
C TYR A 127 4.49 4.48 -13.54
#